data_AF-A0A251RU27-F1
#
_entry.id   AF-A0A251RU27-F1
#
_cell.length_a   1.000
_cell.length_b   1.000
_cell.length_c   1.000
_cell.angle_alpha   90.00
_cell.angle_beta   90.00
_cell.angle_gamma   90.00
#
_symmetry.space_group_name_H-M   'P 1'
#
loop_
_entity.id
_entity.type
_entity.pdbx_description
1 polymer ?
#
loop_
_entity_poly.entity_id
_entity_poly.type
_entity_poly.pdbx_seq_one_letter_code
_entity_poly.pdbx_strand_id
1 'polypeptide(L)'
;MDMFKIAFEGLKHRVFEVSLVDLHNDEDHSYRKIRLRAEDGMDFTTDKLRSLVKKWQSLIEVHVDVKTTDNYTLRMFCIGFTKKRANQVKRTCYAQSSKIKQIRRKMREIMVT
;
A
#
# COMPACT_ATOMS: atom_id res chain seq x y z
N MET A 1 -21.56 4.11 6.75
CA MET A 1 -20.31 3.95 7.50
C MET A 1 -20.25 2.51 8.05
N ASP A 2 -20.85 1.51 7.37
CA ASP A 2 -21.34 0.32 8.09
C ASP A 2 -21.15 -1.03 7.36
N MET A 3 -20.58 -1.09 6.15
CA MET A 3 -20.35 -2.37 5.43
C MET A 3 -18.93 -2.92 5.60
N PHE A 4 -17.92 -2.07 5.86
CA PHE A 4 -16.54 -2.49 6.18
C PHE A 4 -16.41 -3.15 7.58
N LYS A 5 -17.43 -3.02 8.43
CA LYS A 5 -17.44 -3.52 9.81
C LYS A 5 -17.69 -5.04 9.94
N ILE A 6 -18.33 -5.67 8.96
CA ILE A 6 -18.90 -7.04 9.08
C ILE A 6 -17.99 -8.12 8.43
N ALA A 7 -17.20 -7.80 7.40
CA ALA A 7 -16.27 -8.78 6.79
C ALA A 7 -14.93 -8.93 7.56
N PHE A 8 -14.50 -7.84 8.21
CA PHE A 8 -13.46 -7.77 9.24
C PHE A 8 -13.80 -8.61 10.50
N GLU A 9 -15.00 -9.18 10.61
CA GLU A 9 -15.39 -9.99 11.77
C GLU A 9 -15.00 -11.48 11.70
N GLY A 10 -14.68 -12.03 10.53
CA GLY A 10 -14.55 -13.50 10.34
C GLY A 10 -13.12 -14.10 10.26
N LEU A 11 -12.10 -13.31 9.93
CA LEU A 11 -10.71 -13.79 9.79
C LEU A 11 -9.72 -13.02 10.69
N LYS A 12 -10.26 -12.02 11.43
CA LYS A 12 -10.30 -12.02 12.88
C LYS A 12 -10.32 -13.48 13.26
N HIS A 13 -9.18 -13.97 13.70
CA HIS A 13 -9.04 -15.09 14.61
C HIS A 13 -7.88 -16.09 14.42
N ARG A 14 -6.92 -15.88 13.51
CA ARG A 14 -5.72 -16.76 13.43
C ARG A 14 -4.60 -16.38 14.39
N VAL A 15 -4.04 -17.35 15.10
CA VAL A 15 -3.00 -17.16 16.13
C VAL A 15 -1.66 -17.72 15.64
N PHE A 16 -0.65 -16.86 15.54
CA PHE A 16 0.76 -17.15 15.30
C PHE A 16 1.50 -17.19 16.62
N GLU A 17 2.39 -18.14 16.86
CA GLU A 17 3.17 -18.19 18.10
C GLU A 17 4.62 -17.78 17.80
N VAL A 18 5.10 -16.67 18.39
CA VAL A 18 6.41 -16.04 18.18
C VAL A 18 7.13 -15.93 19.52
N SER A 19 8.45 -16.12 19.56
CA SER A 19 9.23 -16.02 20.81
C SER A 19 9.40 -14.57 21.27
N LEU A 20 9.49 -14.31 22.59
CA LEU A 20 9.64 -12.95 23.13
C LEU A 20 11.02 -12.33 22.82
N VAL A 21 12.01 -13.18 22.49
CA VAL A 21 13.35 -12.77 22.06
C VAL A 21 13.31 -12.06 20.70
N ASP A 22 12.54 -12.59 19.74
CA ASP A 22 12.42 -12.00 18.40
C ASP A 22 11.70 -10.63 18.41
N LEU A 23 11.00 -10.29 19.49
CA LEU A 23 10.25 -9.05 19.65
C LEU A 23 10.94 -8.00 20.52
N HIS A 24 11.73 -8.40 21.54
CA HIS A 24 12.32 -7.47 22.51
C HIS A 24 13.87 -7.51 22.56
N ASN A 25 14.52 -8.39 21.79
CA ASN A 25 15.98 -8.57 21.74
C ASN A 25 16.66 -8.71 23.12
N ASP A 26 16.00 -9.40 24.07
CA ASP A 26 16.50 -9.64 25.42
C ASP A 26 16.56 -11.16 25.68
N GLU A 27 17.77 -11.72 25.82
CA GLU A 27 18.04 -13.16 25.71
C GLU A 27 17.56 -13.98 26.93
N ASP A 28 17.37 -13.32 28.08
CA ASP A 28 16.91 -13.95 29.34
C ASP A 28 15.42 -14.38 29.29
N HIS A 29 14.69 -14.01 28.24
CA HIS A 29 13.26 -14.31 28.05
C HIS A 29 12.95 -15.36 26.98
N SER A 30 13.95 -16.13 26.55
CA SER A 30 13.88 -17.20 25.53
C SER A 30 12.81 -18.28 25.71
N TYR A 31 12.34 -18.50 26.94
CA TYR A 31 11.34 -19.52 27.26
C TYR A 31 9.88 -19.05 27.07
N ARG A 32 9.64 -17.75 26.83
CA ARG A 32 8.29 -17.18 26.68
C ARG A 32 7.89 -17.12 25.20
N LYS A 33 6.80 -17.80 24.85
CA LYS A 33 6.17 -17.75 23.52
C LYS A 33 4.90 -16.89 23.57
N ILE A 34 4.77 -15.97 22.62
CA ILE A 34 3.68 -14.98 22.47
C ILE A 34 2.82 -15.37 21.28
N ARG A 35 1.50 -15.24 21.42
CA ARG A 35 0.52 -15.59 20.38
C ARG A 35 -0.01 -14.33 19.65
N LEU A 36 0.48 -14.02 18.45
CA LEU A 36 0.09 -12.89 17.60
C LEU A 36 -1.05 -13.24 16.65
N ARG A 37 -2.06 -12.40 16.53
CA ARG A 37 -3.21 -12.61 15.65
C ARG A 37 -3.43 -11.33 14.88
N ALA A 38 -3.38 -11.36 13.55
CA ALA A 38 -3.63 -10.14 12.80
C ALA A 38 -4.08 -10.40 11.37
N GLU A 39 -5.27 -9.87 11.08
CA GLU A 39 -5.66 -9.40 9.76
C GLU A 39 -5.07 -8.01 9.56
N ASP A 40 -4.50 -7.74 8.37
CA ASP A 40 -4.96 -6.66 7.47
C ASP A 40 -3.92 -6.36 6.37
N GLY A 41 -4.43 -6.04 5.18
CA GLY A 41 -3.65 -5.55 4.05
C GLY A 41 -3.13 -4.12 4.29
N MET A 42 -2.01 -3.79 3.65
CA MET A 42 -1.39 -2.46 3.78
C MET A 42 -2.27 -1.39 3.14
N ASP A 43 -2.77 -0.45 3.95
CA ASP A 43 -3.45 0.76 3.49
C ASP A 43 -2.77 2.02 4.06
N PHE A 44 -2.90 3.15 3.36
CA PHE A 44 -2.44 4.42 3.87
C PHE A 44 -3.48 5.03 4.81
N THR A 45 -3.02 5.71 5.86
CA THR A 45 -3.93 6.53 6.66
C THR A 45 -4.55 7.63 5.80
N THR A 46 -5.81 7.96 6.08
CA THR A 46 -6.57 9.00 5.35
C THR A 46 -5.85 10.35 5.38
N ASP A 47 -5.19 10.69 6.48
CA ASP A 47 -4.37 11.89 6.63
C ASP A 47 -3.15 11.87 5.71
N LYS A 48 -2.49 10.70 5.58
CA LYS A 48 -1.35 10.56 4.70
C LYS A 48 -1.75 10.71 3.24
N LEU A 49 -2.85 10.09 2.80
CA LEU A 49 -3.37 10.26 1.44
C LEU A 49 -3.69 11.72 1.14
N ARG A 50 -4.37 12.41 2.05
CA ARG A 50 -4.70 13.84 1.91
C ARG A 50 -3.45 14.72 1.84
N SER A 51 -2.39 14.38 2.58
CA SER A 51 -1.12 15.13 2.55
C SER A 51 -0.38 15.03 1.20
N LEU A 52 -0.56 13.92 0.48
CA LEU A 52 0.07 13.66 -0.82
C LEU A 52 -0.68 14.35 -1.97
N VAL A 53 -2.01 14.47 -1.84
CA VAL A 53 -2.86 15.15 -2.81
C VAL A 53 -2.73 16.67 -2.69
N LYS A 54 -1.87 17.25 -3.52
CA LYS A 54 -1.70 18.71 -3.65
C LYS A 54 -2.28 19.22 -4.98
N LYS A 55 -2.63 20.50 -5.01
CA LYS A 55 -3.08 21.19 -6.24
C LYS A 55 -1.91 21.38 -7.22
N TRP A 56 -2.23 21.66 -8.48
CA TRP A 56 -1.29 22.04 -9.56
C TRP A 56 -0.34 20.94 -10.07
N GLN A 57 -0.61 19.69 -9.71
CA GLN A 57 0.06 18.49 -10.21
C GLN A 57 -1.00 17.49 -10.69
N SER A 58 -0.58 16.52 -11.50
CA SER A 58 -1.43 15.41 -11.93
C SER A 58 -1.27 14.23 -10.98
N LEU A 59 -2.40 13.67 -10.55
CA LEU A 59 -2.48 12.36 -9.90
C LEU A 59 -2.54 11.28 -10.98
N ILE A 60 -1.73 10.24 -10.83
CA ILE A 60 -1.71 9.06 -11.70
C ILE A 60 -1.93 7.84 -10.80
N GLU A 61 -3.11 7.27 -10.89
CA GLU A 61 -3.48 6.05 -10.18
C GLU A 61 -3.63 4.87 -11.15
N VAL A 62 -3.30 3.68 -10.65
CA VAL A 62 -3.42 2.38 -11.31
C VAL A 62 -3.78 1.33 -10.26
N HIS A 63 -4.61 0.36 -10.63
CA HIS A 63 -4.80 -0.86 -9.86
C HIS A 63 -4.60 -2.07 -10.77
N VAL A 64 -4.13 -3.17 -10.19
CA VAL A 64 -4.00 -4.47 -10.87
C VAL A 64 -4.36 -5.58 -9.89
N ASP A 65 -5.07 -6.58 -10.39
CA ASP A 65 -5.33 -7.83 -9.67
C ASP A 65 -4.26 -8.83 -10.07
N VAL A 66 -3.43 -9.25 -9.12
CA VAL A 66 -2.30 -10.16 -9.32
C VAL A 66 -2.56 -11.46 -8.58
N LYS A 67 -2.28 -12.58 -9.25
CA LYS A 67 -2.24 -13.90 -8.62
C LYS A 67 -0.81 -14.22 -8.25
N THR A 68 -0.56 -14.44 -6.97
CA THR A 68 0.75 -14.88 -6.49
C THR A 68 0.97 -16.36 -6.80
N THR A 69 2.22 -16.81 -6.74
CA THR A 69 2.61 -18.23 -6.90
C THR A 69 1.94 -19.14 -5.87
N ASP A 70 1.65 -18.60 -4.69
CA ASP A 70 1.06 -19.32 -3.56
C ASP A 70 -0.48 -19.34 -3.63
N ASN A 71 -1.03 -19.01 -4.82
CA ASN A 71 -2.44 -19.04 -5.15
C ASN A 71 -3.31 -18.01 -4.40
N TYR A 72 -2.70 -16.93 -3.89
CA TYR A 72 -3.43 -15.78 -3.36
C TYR A 72 -3.77 -14.78 -4.47
N THR A 73 -4.96 -14.19 -4.40
CA THR A 73 -5.37 -13.07 -5.27
C THR A 73 -5.20 -11.76 -4.49
N LEU A 74 -4.33 -10.87 -4.96
CA LEU A 74 -4.08 -9.57 -4.35
C LEU A 74 -4.52 -8.46 -5.31
N ARG A 75 -5.22 -7.45 -4.79
CA ARG A 75 -5.48 -6.20 -5.51
C ARG A 75 -4.46 -5.16 -5.08
N MET A 76 -3.55 -4.83 -5.99
CA MET A 76 -2.51 -3.84 -5.74
C MET A 76 -2.93 -2.49 -6.29
N PHE A 77 -2.77 -1.45 -5.48
CA PHE A 77 -2.98 -0.05 -5.88
C PHE A 77 -1.64 0.67 -5.96
N CYS A 78 -1.44 1.47 -7.00
CA CYS A 78 -0.26 2.31 -7.15
C CYS A 78 -0.70 3.74 -7.46
N ILE A 79 -0.16 4.69 -6.69
CA ILE A 79 -0.43 6.12 -6.83
C ILE A 79 0.88 6.87 -7.09
N GLY A 80 0.83 7.85 -7.99
CA GLY A 80 1.96 8.71 -8.33
C GLY A 80 1.50 10.14 -8.58
N PHE A 81 2.40 11.09 -8.34
CA PHE A 81 2.16 12.52 -8.56
C PHE A 81 3.24 13.10 -9.46
N THR A 82 2.88 14.04 -10.33
CA THR A 82 3.88 14.78 -11.09
C THR A 82 4.59 15.80 -10.20
N LYS A 83 5.92 15.84 -10.30
CA LYS A 83 6.75 16.80 -9.57
C LYS A 83 7.25 17.89 -10.51
N LYS A 84 7.15 19.13 -10.05
CA LYS A 84 7.74 20.29 -10.72
C LYS A 84 9.27 20.16 -10.78
N ARG A 85 9.87 20.42 -11.95
CA ARG A 85 11.34 20.51 -12.08
C ARG A 85 11.87 21.81 -11.46
N ALA A 86 13.09 21.80 -10.94
CA ALA A 86 13.68 22.94 -10.24
C ALA A 86 13.65 24.24 -11.06
N ASN A 87 13.95 24.16 -12.36
CA ASN A 87 14.06 25.32 -13.25
C ASN A 87 12.75 25.65 -14.01
N GLN A 88 11.62 25.08 -13.61
CA GLN A 88 10.34 25.31 -14.29
C GLN A 88 9.70 26.63 -13.83
N VAL A 89 9.41 27.54 -14.76
CA VAL A 89 8.78 28.84 -14.44
C VAL A 89 7.29 28.67 -14.11
N LYS A 90 6.56 27.86 -14.88
CA LYS A 90 5.13 27.62 -14.69
C LYS A 90 4.84 26.97 -13.32
N ARG A 91 3.83 27.47 -12.60
CA ARG A 91 3.40 26.91 -11.29
C ARG A 91 2.76 25.53 -11.42
N THR A 92 2.13 25.23 -12.55
CA THR A 92 1.44 23.96 -12.79
C THR A 92 2.33 22.95 -13.52
N CYS A 93 2.23 21.69 -13.11
CA CYS A 93 2.97 20.56 -13.67
C CYS A 93 1.99 19.45 -14.07
N TYR A 94 1.02 19.76 -14.93
CA TYR A 94 0.09 18.75 -15.43
C TYR A 94 0.74 17.89 -16.51
N ALA A 95 0.56 16.57 -16.41
CA ALA A 95 0.96 15.64 -17.46
C ALA A 95 -0.08 15.60 -18.59
N GLN A 96 0.40 15.47 -19.82
CA GLN A 96 -0.47 15.24 -20.97
C GLN A 96 -1.13 13.85 -20.88
N SER A 97 -2.37 13.73 -21.33
CA SER A 97 -3.14 12.47 -21.28
C SER A 97 -2.42 11.30 -21.97
N SER A 98 -1.70 11.55 -23.06
CA SER A 98 -0.86 10.55 -23.74
C SER A 98 0.24 10.01 -22.83
N LYS A 99 0.93 10.89 -22.09
CA LYS A 99 2.00 10.52 -21.17
C LYS A 99 1.44 9.78 -19.95
N ILE A 100 0.29 10.20 -19.42
CA ILE A 100 -0.40 9.47 -18.35
C ILE A 100 -0.71 8.04 -18.78
N LYS A 101 -1.24 7.82 -19.99
CA LYS A 101 -1.49 6.47 -20.52
C LYS A 101 -0.23 5.63 -20.60
N GLN A 102 0.87 6.19 -21.09
CA GLN A 102 2.18 5.50 -21.15
C GLN A 102 2.70 5.12 -19.76
N ILE A 103 2.66 6.06 -18.81
CA ILE A 103 3.09 5.81 -17.42
C ILE A 103 2.23 4.71 -16.80
N ARG A 104 0.90 4.78 -16.95
CA ARG A 104 -0.01 3.75 -16.44
C ARG A 104 0.27 2.37 -17.03
N ARG A 105 0.61 2.29 -18.32
CA ARG A 105 1.00 1.02 -18.96
C ARG A 105 2.25 0.43 -18.31
N LYS A 106 3.29 1.26 -18.11
CA LYS A 106 4.54 0.83 -17.49
C LYS A 106 4.39 0.48 -16.00
N MET A 107 3.55 1.22 -15.27
CA MET A 107 3.22 0.89 -13.87
C MET A 107 2.56 -0.48 -13.77
N ARG A 108 1.58 -0.79 -14.64
CA ARG A 108 0.95 -2.11 -14.67
C ARG A 108 1.93 -3.24 -15.00
N GLU A 109 2.80 -3.01 -15.98
CA GLU A 109 3.82 -3.97 -16.39
C GLU A 109 4.73 -4.36 -15.22
N ILE A 110 5.23 -3.37 -14.48
CA ILE A 110 6.09 -3.59 -13.31
C ILE A 110 5.32 -4.27 -12.16
N MET A 111 4.05 -3.93 -11.95
CA MET A 111 3.24 -4.51 -10.87
C MET A 111 2.92 -6.00 -11.07
N VAL A 112 2.96 -6.49 -12.32
CA VAL A 112 2.65 -7.88 -12.66
C VAL A 112 3.91 -8.74 -12.78
N THR A 113 5.08 -8.11 -12.93
CA THR A 113 6.36 -8.80 -13.05
C THR A 113 6.84 -9.27 -11.68
#